data_AF-A0A940HA48-F1
#
_entry.id   AF-A0A940HA48-F1
#
_cell.length_a   1.000
_cell.length_b   1.000
_cell.length_c   1.000
_cell.angle_alpha   90.00
_cell.angle_beta   90.00
_cell.angle_gamma   90.00
#
_symmetry.space_group_name_H-M   'P 1'
#
loop_
_entity.id
_entity.type
_entity.pdbx_description
1 polymer ?
#
loop_
_entity_poly.entity_id
_entity_poly.type
_entity_poly.pdbx_seq_one_letter_code
_entity_poly.pdbx_strand_id
1 'polypeptide(L)'
;MTKRSPARRQAALVYNPIKVDEKRLRATVRELSREAGWEHPAFYPTTIEDAGQHATAQALERGVDVVLVAGGDGTVRAVAEAMAGSGVPLAILPSGTGNLLARNLGLPLGDPAEMVRAALGDFRHAIDIGWAQVMRADGEESEHAFVVLAGIGLDADMIANTRPDLKKSVGWIAYVDGAARSLATAKPFRAVFQIDDGRLHSTKVHSILFANCGTLPAGIALIPDASIADGALDVAVIQPTGAFGWLGVWRKIWWDNSVLRRFRAGRLVLQRRGKDASVHYFRGLVAEAAATDPIPVELDGDEFGEAVRMTCRVDEGALLVALPAGHPVQSI
;
A
#
# COMPACT_ATOMS: atom_id res chain seq x y z
N MET A 1 33.49 32.77 5.47
CA MET A 1 32.38 31.85 5.75
C MET A 1 31.07 32.60 5.59
N THR A 2 30.49 32.57 4.39
CA THR A 2 29.19 33.15 4.09
C THR A 2 28.11 32.33 4.79
N LYS A 3 27.46 32.92 5.80
CA LYS A 3 26.22 32.37 6.36
C LYS A 3 25.22 32.24 5.21
N ARG A 4 24.81 31.01 4.89
CA ARG A 4 23.62 30.76 4.07
C ARG A 4 22.48 31.60 4.68
N SER A 5 21.88 32.50 3.92
CA SER A 5 20.53 32.99 4.24
C SER A 5 19.66 31.77 4.53
N PRO A 6 18.70 31.82 5.48
CA PRO A 6 17.80 30.68 5.67
C PRO A 6 17.12 30.43 4.32
N ALA A 7 17.51 29.33 3.66
CA ALA A 7 16.95 28.97 2.36
C ALA A 7 15.44 28.85 2.60
N ARG A 8 14.65 29.60 1.83
CA ARG A 8 13.20 29.50 1.95
C ARG A 8 12.83 28.07 1.54
N ARG A 9 12.03 27.40 2.36
CA ARG A 9 11.62 26.02 2.10
C ARG A 9 10.88 25.92 0.76
N GLN A 10 10.98 24.79 0.09
CA GLN A 10 10.36 24.57 -1.20
C GLN A 10 9.68 23.21 -1.29
N ALA A 11 8.46 23.21 -1.85
CA ALA A 11 7.71 22.00 -2.12
C ALA A 11 7.88 21.54 -3.57
N ALA A 12 7.81 20.23 -3.80
CA ALA A 12 7.59 19.64 -5.12
C ALA A 12 6.23 18.96 -5.17
N LEU A 13 5.49 19.12 -6.26
CA LEU A 13 4.29 18.33 -6.54
C LEU A 13 4.58 17.38 -7.69
N VAL A 14 4.57 16.08 -7.41
CA VAL A 14 4.55 15.01 -8.40
C VAL A 14 3.10 14.60 -8.63
N TYR A 15 2.60 14.64 -9.87
CA TYR A 15 1.17 14.42 -10.11
C TYR A 15 0.89 13.70 -11.42
N ASN A 16 -0.14 12.85 -11.40
CA ASN A 16 -0.67 12.22 -12.61
C ASN A 16 -1.70 13.16 -13.28
N PRO A 17 -1.38 13.75 -14.45
CA PRO A 17 -2.23 14.77 -15.08
C PRO A 17 -3.59 14.23 -15.53
N ILE A 18 -3.76 12.91 -15.67
CA ILE A 18 -5.01 12.27 -16.08
C ILE A 18 -5.97 12.13 -14.87
N LYS A 19 -5.44 12.10 -13.65
CA LYS A 19 -6.22 11.85 -12.42
C LYS A 19 -6.61 13.12 -11.67
N VAL A 20 -6.11 14.29 -12.07
CA VAL A 20 -6.30 15.55 -11.34
C VAL A 20 -6.72 16.70 -12.25
N ASP A 21 -7.41 17.69 -11.68
CA ASP A 21 -7.50 19.01 -12.29
C ASP A 21 -6.17 19.75 -12.07
N GLU A 22 -5.25 19.61 -13.02
CA GLU A 22 -3.90 20.18 -12.94
C GLU A 22 -3.92 21.68 -12.61
N LYS A 23 -4.76 22.46 -13.30
CA LYS A 23 -4.76 23.92 -13.16
C LYS A 23 -5.15 24.31 -11.75
N ARG A 24 -6.23 23.72 -11.23
CA ARG A 24 -6.71 23.98 -9.88
C ARG A 24 -5.73 23.50 -8.82
N LEU A 25 -5.16 22.31 -9.01
CA LEU A 25 -4.21 21.73 -8.05
C LEU A 25 -2.93 22.58 -7.95
N ARG A 26 -2.32 22.93 -9.08
CA ARG A 26 -1.11 23.76 -9.12
C ARG A 26 -1.36 25.17 -8.58
N ALA A 27 -2.54 25.74 -8.81
CA ALA A 27 -2.93 27.01 -8.22
C ALA A 27 -3.00 26.93 -6.69
N THR A 28 -3.67 25.88 -6.17
CA THR A 28 -3.81 25.63 -4.73
C THR A 28 -2.45 25.48 -4.04
N VAL A 29 -1.56 24.63 -4.58
CA VAL A 29 -0.22 24.43 -4.01
C VAL A 29 0.60 25.72 -4.02
N ARG A 30 0.51 26.52 -5.10
CA ARG A 30 1.23 27.79 -5.22
C ARG A 30 0.74 28.83 -4.23
N GLU A 31 -0.58 28.97 -4.11
CA GLU A 31 -1.20 29.92 -3.19
C GLU A 31 -0.83 29.61 -1.73
N LEU A 32 -1.02 28.36 -1.31
CA LEU A 32 -0.71 27.93 0.06
C LEU A 32 0.79 27.97 0.36
N SER A 33 1.65 27.63 -0.60
CA SER A 33 3.12 27.78 -0.43
C SER A 33 3.50 29.24 -0.19
N ARG A 34 2.92 30.16 -0.97
CA ARG A 34 3.16 31.61 -0.82
C ARG A 34 2.68 32.12 0.54
N GLU A 35 1.48 31.69 0.98
CA GLU A 35 0.93 32.05 2.30
C GLU A 35 1.80 31.56 3.45
N ALA A 36 2.39 30.36 3.32
CA ALA A 36 3.32 29.80 4.28
C ALA A 36 4.73 30.41 4.22
N GLY A 37 5.01 31.31 3.27
CA GLY A 37 6.33 31.92 3.07
C GLY A 37 7.36 31.01 2.39
N TRP A 38 6.91 29.92 1.76
CA TRP A 38 7.73 29.00 0.99
C TRP A 38 8.03 29.55 -0.40
N GLU A 39 9.07 29.03 -1.06
CA GLU A 39 9.36 29.35 -2.44
C GLU A 39 8.27 28.85 -3.40
N HIS A 40 8.35 29.31 -4.66
CA HIS A 40 7.49 28.78 -5.70
C HIS A 40 7.71 27.25 -5.81
N PRO A 41 6.63 26.44 -5.71
CA PRO A 41 6.75 24.99 -5.77
C PRO A 41 7.21 24.51 -7.15
N ALA A 42 7.95 23.41 -7.19
CA ALA A 42 8.23 22.69 -8.44
C ALA A 42 7.08 21.73 -8.77
N PHE A 43 6.89 21.49 -10.06
CA PHE A 43 5.78 20.69 -10.58
C PHE A 43 6.33 19.67 -11.56
N TYR A 44 6.10 18.39 -11.28
CA TYR A 44 6.58 17.26 -12.06
C TYR A 44 5.38 16.38 -12.46
N PRO A 45 4.90 16.46 -13.72
CA PRO A 45 3.88 15.53 -14.19
C PRO A 45 4.48 14.13 -14.37
N THR A 46 3.74 13.10 -14.02
CA THR A 46 4.07 11.72 -14.39
C THR A 46 3.73 11.45 -15.86
N THR A 47 4.30 10.41 -16.45
CA THR A 47 3.96 9.94 -17.79
C THR A 47 3.50 8.47 -17.75
N ILE A 48 3.31 7.85 -18.93
CA ILE A 48 3.01 6.42 -19.01
C ILE A 48 4.27 5.61 -18.67
N GLU A 49 5.43 6.11 -19.07
CA GLU A 49 6.74 5.48 -18.92
C GLU A 49 7.35 5.76 -17.53
N ASP A 50 6.95 6.84 -16.87
CA ASP A 50 7.37 7.19 -15.51
C ASP A 50 6.15 7.40 -14.61
N ALA A 51 5.86 6.40 -13.78
CA ALA A 51 4.77 6.47 -12.81
C ALA A 51 5.04 7.48 -11.67
N GLY A 52 6.27 7.97 -11.55
CA GLY A 52 6.67 9.01 -10.62
C GLY A 52 8.07 8.83 -10.04
N GLN A 53 8.77 7.72 -10.30
CA GLN A 53 10.11 7.48 -9.77
C GLN A 53 11.11 8.54 -10.25
N HIS A 54 11.20 8.78 -11.57
CA HIS A 54 12.19 9.72 -12.11
C HIS A 54 11.83 11.16 -11.77
N ALA A 55 10.56 11.53 -11.88
CA ALA A 55 10.03 12.82 -11.42
C ALA A 55 10.39 13.12 -9.95
N THR A 56 10.29 12.12 -9.08
CA THR A 56 10.61 12.24 -7.65
C THR A 56 12.11 12.35 -7.43
N ALA A 57 12.93 11.54 -8.11
CA ALA A 57 14.38 11.65 -8.04
C ALA A 57 14.87 13.06 -8.41
N GLN A 58 14.33 13.63 -9.50
CA GLN A 58 14.62 15.02 -9.90
C GLN A 58 14.20 16.06 -8.84
N ALA A 59 13.08 15.83 -8.15
CA ALA A 59 12.65 16.70 -7.05
C ALA A 59 13.60 16.61 -5.85
N LEU A 60 14.06 15.41 -5.49
CA LEU A 60 15.00 15.18 -4.39
C LEU A 60 16.39 15.76 -4.69
N GLU A 61 16.91 15.57 -5.91
CA GLU A 61 18.16 16.17 -6.38
C GLU A 61 18.14 17.70 -6.30
N ARG A 62 16.97 18.29 -6.51
CA ARG A 62 16.74 19.73 -6.37
C ARG A 62 16.79 20.22 -4.92
N GLY A 63 16.74 19.32 -3.94
CA GLY A 63 16.83 19.62 -2.51
C GLY A 63 15.55 20.23 -1.93
N VAL A 64 14.38 19.76 -2.38
CA VAL A 64 13.09 20.20 -1.83
C VAL A 64 12.86 19.70 -0.40
N ASP A 65 12.05 20.45 0.37
CA ASP A 65 11.78 20.18 1.78
C ASP A 65 10.54 19.30 2.01
N VAL A 66 9.71 19.10 0.97
CA VAL A 66 8.55 18.21 0.98
C VAL A 66 8.18 17.82 -0.45
N VAL A 67 7.77 16.58 -0.65
CA VAL A 67 7.17 16.10 -1.90
C VAL A 67 5.69 15.84 -1.66
N LEU A 68 4.83 16.45 -2.47
CA LEU A 68 3.42 16.14 -2.55
C LEU A 68 3.19 15.19 -3.72
N VAL A 69 2.42 14.13 -3.52
CA VAL A 69 2.01 13.20 -4.59
C VAL A 69 0.52 13.30 -4.84
N ALA A 70 0.10 13.44 -6.10
CA ALA A 70 -1.31 13.42 -6.49
C ALA A 70 -1.52 12.45 -7.66
N GLY A 71 -1.92 11.21 -7.35
CA GLY A 71 -2.21 10.18 -8.36
C GLY A 71 -2.98 9.00 -7.80
N GLY A 72 -3.03 7.92 -8.58
CA GLY A 72 -3.53 6.62 -8.11
C GLY A 72 -2.51 5.90 -7.21
N ASP A 73 -2.89 4.71 -6.73
CA ASP A 73 -2.06 3.93 -5.81
C ASP A 73 -0.68 3.58 -6.40
N GLY A 74 -0.59 3.20 -7.68
CA GLY A 74 0.69 3.00 -8.37
C GLY A 74 1.58 4.24 -8.44
N THR A 75 1.00 5.45 -8.59
CA THR A 75 1.78 6.71 -8.53
C THR A 75 2.28 6.95 -7.10
N VAL A 76 1.45 6.70 -6.09
CA VAL A 76 1.86 6.83 -4.68
C VAL A 76 2.97 5.84 -4.34
N ARG A 77 2.88 4.58 -4.77
CA ARG A 77 3.92 3.55 -4.63
C ARG A 77 5.22 3.99 -5.29
N ALA A 78 5.18 4.42 -6.56
CA ALA A 78 6.35 4.87 -7.29
C ALA A 78 7.06 6.06 -6.62
N VAL A 79 6.30 7.05 -6.14
CA VAL A 79 6.87 8.18 -5.40
C VAL A 79 7.45 7.72 -4.05
N ALA A 80 6.74 6.87 -3.32
CA ALA A 80 7.22 6.33 -2.04
C ALA A 80 8.52 5.53 -2.20
N GLU A 81 8.61 4.69 -3.22
CA GLU A 81 9.81 3.93 -3.60
C GLU A 81 11.02 4.86 -3.78
N ALA A 82 10.86 5.91 -4.59
CA ALA A 82 11.93 6.88 -4.84
C ALA A 82 12.27 7.77 -3.64
N MET A 83 11.36 7.88 -2.66
CA MET A 83 11.56 8.66 -1.43
C MET A 83 12.11 7.86 -0.26
N ALA A 84 12.11 6.54 -0.34
CA ALA A 84 12.59 5.68 0.73
C ALA A 84 14.00 6.08 1.18
N GLY A 85 14.19 6.30 2.49
CA GLY A 85 15.47 6.70 3.08
C GLY A 85 15.91 8.15 2.79
N SER A 86 15.14 8.94 2.03
CA SER A 86 15.52 10.33 1.69
C SER A 86 15.45 11.30 2.87
N GLY A 87 14.64 10.99 3.89
CA GLY A 87 14.32 11.90 4.99
C GLY A 87 13.45 13.10 4.62
N VAL A 88 13.11 13.27 3.33
CA VAL A 88 12.17 14.29 2.86
C VAL A 88 10.75 13.79 3.10
N PRO A 89 9.85 14.59 3.71
CA PRO A 89 8.48 14.16 3.96
C PRO A 89 7.65 14.05 2.68
N LEU A 90 6.86 12.99 2.58
CA LEU A 90 5.83 12.75 1.56
C LEU A 90 4.46 13.24 2.06
N ALA A 91 3.74 14.03 1.28
CA ALA A 91 2.34 14.35 1.51
C ALA A 91 1.47 13.74 0.40
N ILE A 92 0.50 12.92 0.78
CA ILE A 92 -0.41 12.30 -0.19
C ILE A 92 -1.60 13.22 -0.40
N LEU A 93 -1.84 13.63 -1.65
CA LEU A 93 -3.05 14.34 -2.08
C LEU A 93 -3.99 13.31 -2.73
N PRO A 94 -5.02 12.81 -2.01
CA PRO A 94 -5.84 11.71 -2.50
C PRO A 94 -6.58 12.11 -3.77
N SER A 95 -6.24 11.51 -4.90
CA SER A 95 -6.88 11.77 -6.21
C SER A 95 -7.18 10.50 -7.00
N GLY A 96 -6.79 9.33 -6.49
CA GLY A 96 -7.13 8.03 -7.03
C GLY A 96 -8.50 7.50 -6.57
N THR A 97 -8.93 6.40 -7.16
CA THR A 97 -10.16 5.69 -6.74
C THR A 97 -9.92 4.85 -5.48
N GLY A 98 -8.77 4.17 -5.40
CA GLY A 98 -8.39 3.32 -4.27
C GLY A 98 -7.92 4.14 -3.08
N ASN A 99 -6.83 4.90 -3.24
CA ASN A 99 -6.19 5.70 -2.19
C ASN A 99 -5.84 4.83 -0.97
N LEU A 100 -5.28 3.64 -1.20
CA LEU A 100 -5.08 2.58 -0.21
C LEU A 100 -4.23 3.06 0.98
N LEU A 101 -3.07 3.66 0.71
CA LEU A 101 -2.19 4.19 1.76
C LEU A 101 -2.85 5.36 2.50
N ALA A 102 -3.45 6.31 1.77
CA ALA A 102 -4.14 7.45 2.39
C ALA A 102 -5.30 7.01 3.30
N ARG A 103 -6.02 5.94 2.93
CA ARG A 103 -7.08 5.36 3.75
C ARG A 103 -6.57 4.63 4.98
N ASN A 104 -5.46 3.89 4.84
CA ASN A 104 -4.80 3.25 5.98
C ASN A 104 -4.30 4.28 6.99
N LEU A 105 -3.73 5.36 6.49
CA LEU A 105 -3.35 6.52 7.29
C LEU A 105 -4.54 7.32 7.80
N GLY A 106 -5.79 7.04 7.40
CA GLY A 106 -6.97 7.81 7.81
C GLY A 106 -7.01 9.26 7.30
N LEU A 107 -6.33 9.57 6.20
CA LEU A 107 -6.22 10.92 5.66
C LEU A 107 -7.54 11.48 5.12
N PRO A 108 -7.74 12.81 5.15
CA PRO A 108 -8.88 13.46 4.53
C PRO A 108 -8.87 13.26 3.01
N LEU A 109 -9.82 12.48 2.49
CA LEU A 109 -9.89 12.13 1.06
C LEU A 109 -10.56 13.20 0.18
N GLY A 110 -11.28 14.14 0.79
CA GLY A 110 -12.11 15.14 0.09
C GLY A 110 -11.56 16.56 0.10
N ASP A 111 -10.44 16.81 0.79
CA ASP A 111 -9.85 18.14 0.94
C ASP A 111 -8.35 18.13 0.58
N PRO A 112 -8.01 18.31 -0.71
CA PRO A 112 -6.61 18.46 -1.12
C PRO A 112 -5.91 19.65 -0.47
N ALA A 113 -6.62 20.73 -0.14
CA ALA A 113 -6.01 21.92 0.46
C ALA A 113 -5.56 21.65 1.90
N GLU A 114 -6.30 20.84 2.65
CA GLU A 114 -5.88 20.35 3.98
C GLU A 114 -4.55 19.58 3.89
N MET A 115 -4.43 18.64 2.94
CA MET A 115 -3.19 17.89 2.76
C MET A 115 -2.03 18.74 2.24
N VAL A 116 -2.28 19.79 1.45
CA VAL A 116 -1.24 20.77 1.11
C VAL A 116 -0.78 21.53 2.35
N ARG A 117 -1.69 21.95 3.23
CA ARG A 117 -1.30 22.60 4.50
C ARG A 117 -0.51 21.65 5.40
N ALA A 118 -0.88 20.37 5.45
CA ALA A 118 -0.12 19.34 6.15
C ALA A 118 1.31 19.20 5.62
N ALA A 119 1.49 19.22 4.30
CA ALA A 119 2.80 19.21 3.65
C ALA A 119 3.69 20.37 4.12
N LEU A 120 3.11 21.56 4.24
CA LEU A 120 3.82 22.80 4.60
C LEU A 120 4.01 22.98 6.13
N GLY A 121 3.31 22.20 6.95
CA GLY A 121 3.47 22.17 8.41
C GLY A 121 4.68 21.35 8.86
N ASP A 122 4.79 21.06 10.15
CA ASP A 122 5.92 20.29 10.72
C ASP A 122 5.48 18.93 11.32
N PHE A 123 4.19 18.57 11.26
CA PHE A 123 3.70 17.31 11.82
C PHE A 123 4.00 16.15 10.85
N ARG A 124 4.99 15.33 11.21
CA ARG A 124 5.50 14.21 10.41
C ARG A 124 5.44 12.91 11.21
N HIS A 125 5.29 11.79 10.52
CA HIS A 125 5.41 10.46 11.10
C HIS A 125 6.19 9.54 10.17
N ALA A 126 7.15 8.79 10.71
CA ALA A 126 7.87 7.78 9.95
C ALA A 126 7.01 6.53 9.84
N ILE A 127 6.91 5.98 8.64
CA ILE A 127 6.23 4.72 8.38
C ILE A 127 7.17 3.79 7.63
N ASP A 128 6.86 2.52 7.74
CA ASP A 128 7.58 1.42 7.13
C ASP A 128 7.28 1.34 5.64
N ILE A 129 8.27 0.90 4.86
CA ILE A 129 8.09 0.51 3.45
C ILE A 129 8.38 -0.99 3.33
N GLY A 130 7.53 -1.70 2.61
CA GLY A 130 7.81 -3.04 2.16
C GLY A 130 8.66 -3.03 0.88
N TRP A 131 9.60 -3.94 0.76
CA TRP A 131 10.37 -4.19 -0.46
C TRP A 131 10.11 -5.61 -0.94
N ALA A 132 9.80 -5.76 -2.22
CA ALA A 132 9.59 -7.04 -2.90
C ALA A 132 10.67 -7.24 -3.96
N GLN A 133 11.58 -8.18 -3.70
CA GLN A 133 12.50 -8.70 -4.71
C GLN A 133 11.77 -9.81 -5.49
N VAL A 134 11.62 -9.61 -6.79
CA VAL A 134 10.87 -10.48 -7.69
C VAL A 134 11.84 -11.14 -8.66
N MET A 135 11.80 -12.47 -8.74
CA MET A 135 12.55 -13.25 -9.71
C MET A 135 11.60 -13.85 -10.74
N ARG A 136 11.81 -13.49 -12.01
CA ARG A 136 11.03 -13.98 -13.15
C ARG A 136 11.54 -15.31 -13.68
N ALA A 137 10.75 -15.94 -14.54
CA ALA A 137 11.04 -17.27 -15.07
C ALA A 137 12.27 -17.30 -16.00
N ASP A 138 12.62 -16.18 -16.62
CA ASP A 138 13.83 -16.00 -17.43
C ASP A 138 15.08 -15.67 -16.60
N GLY A 139 14.94 -15.55 -15.27
CA GLY A 139 16.01 -15.19 -14.34
C GLY A 139 16.20 -13.69 -14.15
N GLU A 140 15.37 -12.83 -14.74
CA GLU A 140 15.37 -11.40 -14.41
C GLU A 140 15.01 -11.20 -12.93
N GLU A 141 15.80 -10.41 -12.21
CA GLU A 141 15.53 -9.99 -10.84
C GLU A 141 15.30 -8.48 -10.79
N SER A 142 14.26 -8.06 -10.09
CA SER A 142 14.00 -6.65 -9.81
C SER A 142 13.50 -6.46 -8.38
N GLU A 143 13.74 -5.29 -7.79
CA GLU A 143 13.26 -4.94 -6.45
C GLU A 143 12.35 -3.71 -6.55
N HIS A 144 11.17 -3.79 -5.92
CA HIS A 144 10.17 -2.73 -5.94
C HIS A 144 9.55 -2.54 -4.57
N ALA A 145 9.20 -1.31 -4.23
CA ALA A 145 8.53 -1.03 -2.97
C ALA A 145 7.04 -1.39 -3.04
N PHE A 146 6.45 -1.69 -1.89
CA PHE A 146 5.02 -1.67 -1.66
C PHE A 146 4.76 -0.95 -0.32
N VAL A 147 3.71 -0.13 -0.27
CA VAL A 147 3.38 0.66 0.93
C VAL A 147 2.19 0.11 1.70
N VAL A 148 1.43 -0.81 1.09
CA VAL A 148 0.26 -1.45 1.68
C VAL A 148 0.38 -2.97 1.65
N LEU A 149 0.54 -3.55 0.45
CA LEU A 149 0.44 -4.99 0.25
C LEU A 149 1.27 -5.44 -0.97
N ALA A 150 1.93 -6.58 -0.86
CA ALA A 150 2.39 -7.37 -1.99
C ALA A 150 1.71 -8.75 -1.97
N GLY A 151 1.54 -9.37 -3.12
CA GLY A 151 0.86 -10.66 -3.22
C GLY A 151 1.40 -11.53 -4.34
N ILE A 152 1.43 -12.84 -4.11
CA ILE A 152 1.65 -13.85 -5.16
C ILE A 152 0.44 -14.79 -5.23
N GLY A 153 -0.01 -15.08 -6.44
CA GLY A 153 -1.18 -15.94 -6.72
C GLY A 153 -2.52 -15.21 -6.72
N LEU A 154 -2.51 -13.89 -6.58
CA LEU A 154 -3.68 -13.04 -6.73
C LEU A 154 -3.62 -12.38 -8.11
N ASP A 155 -4.52 -12.78 -8.99
CA ASP A 155 -4.65 -12.19 -10.32
C ASP A 155 -5.46 -10.89 -10.23
N ALA A 156 -4.78 -9.76 -10.42
CA ALA A 156 -5.35 -8.42 -10.38
C ALA A 156 -6.34 -8.16 -11.55
N ASP A 157 -6.18 -8.85 -12.68
CA ASP A 157 -7.05 -8.72 -13.85
C ASP A 157 -8.41 -9.42 -13.66
N MET A 158 -8.44 -10.51 -12.88
CA MET A 158 -9.69 -11.10 -12.39
C MET A 158 -10.46 -10.16 -11.43
N ILE A 159 -9.78 -9.21 -10.77
CA ILE A 159 -10.43 -8.17 -9.94
C ILE A 159 -11.07 -7.10 -10.83
N ALA A 160 -10.40 -6.70 -11.91
CA ALA A 160 -10.82 -5.63 -12.80
C ALA A 160 -11.99 -5.98 -13.73
N ASN A 161 -12.23 -7.27 -14.00
CA ASN A 161 -13.26 -7.75 -14.92
C ASN A 161 -14.69 -7.88 -14.34
N THR A 162 -14.95 -7.42 -13.12
CA THR A 162 -16.29 -7.52 -12.51
C THR A 162 -17.11 -6.23 -12.71
N ARG A 163 -17.86 -6.18 -13.82
CA ARG A 163 -18.92 -5.20 -14.20
C ARG A 163 -18.52 -3.70 -14.21
N PRO A 164 -18.52 -3.04 -15.39
CA PRO A 164 -18.27 -1.59 -15.54
C PRO A 164 -19.20 -0.67 -14.71
N ASP A 165 -20.32 -1.20 -14.21
CA ASP A 165 -21.44 -0.43 -13.64
C ASP A 165 -21.22 0.07 -12.20
N LEU A 166 -20.13 -0.33 -11.52
CA LEU A 166 -19.85 0.05 -10.12
C LEU A 166 -18.83 1.19 -9.95
N LYS A 167 -18.45 1.87 -11.03
CA LYS A 167 -17.31 2.80 -11.06
C LYS A 167 -17.49 4.20 -10.45
N LYS A 168 -18.66 4.60 -9.93
CA LYS A 168 -18.89 6.02 -9.55
C LYS A 168 -19.15 6.34 -8.08
N SER A 169 -19.23 5.36 -7.18
CA SER A 169 -19.39 5.68 -5.75
C SER A 169 -18.94 4.61 -4.75
N VAL A 170 -18.40 3.47 -5.20
CA VAL A 170 -18.08 2.32 -4.31
C VAL A 170 -16.71 1.67 -4.58
N GLY A 171 -15.79 2.41 -5.20
CA GLY A 171 -14.59 1.88 -5.88
C GLY A 171 -13.76 0.81 -5.15
N TRP A 172 -13.63 0.87 -3.83
CA TRP A 172 -12.83 -0.08 -3.06
C TRP A 172 -13.61 -1.36 -2.64
N ILE A 173 -14.93 -1.30 -2.42
CA ILE A 173 -15.75 -2.50 -2.12
C ILE A 173 -15.77 -3.41 -3.35
N ALA A 174 -15.86 -2.81 -4.54
CA ALA A 174 -15.75 -3.54 -5.80
C ALA A 174 -14.36 -4.20 -5.96
N TYR A 175 -13.30 -3.57 -5.46
CA TYR A 175 -11.94 -4.14 -5.44
C TYR A 175 -11.83 -5.32 -4.47
N VAL A 176 -12.33 -5.22 -3.24
CA VAL A 176 -12.31 -6.35 -2.27
C VAL A 176 -13.23 -7.49 -2.68
N ASP A 177 -14.45 -7.20 -3.17
CA ASP A 177 -15.37 -8.20 -3.71
C ASP A 177 -14.78 -8.86 -4.97
N GLY A 178 -14.13 -8.08 -5.83
CA GLY A 178 -13.38 -8.58 -6.99
C GLY A 178 -12.23 -9.50 -6.58
N ALA A 179 -11.39 -9.10 -5.61
CA ALA A 179 -10.29 -9.90 -5.06
C ALA A 179 -10.80 -11.21 -4.45
N ALA A 180 -11.87 -11.16 -3.65
CA ALA A 180 -12.46 -12.34 -3.02
C ALA A 180 -13.09 -13.32 -4.03
N ARG A 181 -13.70 -12.80 -5.11
CA ARG A 181 -14.25 -13.62 -6.20
C ARG A 181 -13.15 -14.22 -7.08
N SER A 182 -12.16 -13.40 -7.46
CA SER A 182 -10.96 -13.79 -8.19
C SER A 182 -10.27 -14.96 -7.49
N LEU A 183 -10.00 -14.80 -6.19
CA LEU A 183 -9.43 -15.83 -5.34
C LEU A 183 -10.29 -17.10 -5.31
N ALA A 184 -11.62 -16.98 -5.24
CA ALA A 184 -12.53 -18.14 -5.21
C ALA A 184 -12.53 -18.95 -6.51
N THR A 185 -12.20 -18.33 -7.64
CA THR A 185 -12.08 -18.98 -8.95
C THR A 185 -10.64 -19.35 -9.32
N ALA A 186 -9.65 -18.80 -8.62
CA ALA A 186 -8.23 -19.07 -8.84
C ALA A 186 -7.91 -20.55 -8.56
N LYS A 187 -7.05 -21.13 -9.39
CA LYS A 187 -6.57 -22.50 -9.16
C LYS A 187 -5.47 -22.46 -8.08
N PRO A 188 -5.50 -23.36 -7.09
CA PRO A 188 -4.43 -23.43 -6.11
C PRO A 188 -3.13 -23.90 -6.79
N PHE A 189 -2.01 -23.28 -6.43
CA PHE A 189 -0.67 -23.64 -6.88
C PHE A 189 0.15 -24.20 -5.72
N ARG A 190 1.21 -24.95 -6.02
CA ARG A 190 2.14 -25.43 -4.99
C ARG A 190 3.19 -24.36 -4.75
N ALA A 191 3.27 -23.87 -3.51
CA ALA A 191 4.27 -22.91 -3.08
C ALA A 191 5.19 -23.55 -2.04
N VAL A 192 6.46 -23.12 -2.08
CA VAL A 192 7.42 -23.27 -1.01
C VAL A 192 7.62 -21.90 -0.40
N PHE A 193 7.44 -21.73 0.91
CA PHE A 193 7.62 -20.44 1.56
C PHE A 193 8.30 -20.57 2.93
N GLN A 194 8.97 -19.51 3.35
CA GLN A 194 9.69 -19.41 4.62
C GLN A 194 9.58 -17.99 5.17
N ILE A 195 9.49 -17.87 6.49
CA ILE A 195 9.49 -16.59 7.22
C ILE A 195 10.74 -16.59 8.09
N ASP A 196 11.60 -15.58 7.93
CA ASP A 196 12.92 -15.48 8.54
C ASP A 196 13.72 -16.81 8.43
N ASP A 197 14.46 -17.18 9.47
CA ASP A 197 15.12 -18.49 9.59
C ASP A 197 14.16 -19.60 10.07
N GLY A 198 12.86 -19.41 9.89
CA GLY A 198 11.82 -20.31 10.32
C GLY A 198 11.76 -21.61 9.51
N ARG A 199 10.72 -22.41 9.78
CA ARG A 199 10.49 -23.67 9.06
C ARG A 199 10.16 -23.41 7.58
N LEU A 200 10.75 -24.20 6.68
CA LEU A 200 10.31 -24.25 5.29
C LEU A 200 8.94 -24.95 5.16
N HIS A 201 7.97 -24.26 4.59
CA HIS A 201 6.63 -24.76 4.31
C HIS A 201 6.50 -25.14 2.83
N SER A 202 5.91 -26.29 2.52
CA SER A 202 5.62 -26.72 1.14
C SER A 202 4.20 -27.24 1.06
N THR A 203 3.31 -26.50 0.39
CA THR A 203 1.87 -26.78 0.41
C THR A 203 1.15 -26.12 -0.78
N LYS A 204 -0.11 -26.51 -1.01
CA LYS A 204 -0.96 -25.86 -2.01
C LYS A 204 -1.62 -24.61 -1.40
N VAL A 205 -1.49 -23.48 -2.06
CA VAL A 205 -2.03 -22.18 -1.64
C VAL A 205 -2.84 -21.59 -2.79
N HIS A 206 -3.80 -20.71 -2.48
CA HIS A 206 -4.41 -19.86 -3.50
C HIS A 206 -3.67 -18.53 -3.62
N SER A 207 -3.14 -18.02 -2.51
CA SER A 207 -2.34 -16.80 -2.50
C SER A 207 -1.49 -16.72 -1.23
N ILE A 208 -0.38 -16.01 -1.32
CA ILE A 208 0.41 -15.55 -0.18
C ILE A 208 0.47 -14.02 -0.28
N LEU A 209 0.05 -13.35 0.79
CA LEU A 209 0.02 -11.90 0.91
C LEU A 209 1.03 -11.45 1.94
N PHE A 210 1.72 -10.36 1.65
CA PHE A 210 2.74 -9.72 2.47
C PHE A 210 2.25 -8.29 2.73
N ALA A 211 1.88 -8.00 3.96
CA ALA A 211 1.22 -6.75 4.31
C ALA A 211 2.13 -5.87 5.15
N ASN A 212 2.25 -4.61 4.72
CA ASN A 212 2.76 -3.51 5.54
C ASN A 212 1.61 -2.89 6.35
N CYS A 213 0.38 -2.93 5.82
CA CYS A 213 -0.82 -2.42 6.49
C CYS A 213 -1.77 -3.53 6.92
N GLY A 214 -2.30 -3.48 8.14
CA GLY A 214 -3.27 -4.46 8.62
C GLY A 214 -4.71 -4.27 8.19
N THR A 215 -5.05 -3.06 7.75
CA THR A 215 -6.40 -2.73 7.30
C THR A 215 -6.47 -2.48 5.81
N LEU A 216 -7.51 -3.00 5.17
CA LEU A 216 -7.97 -2.51 3.88
C LEU A 216 -9.04 -1.43 4.12
N PRO A 217 -9.33 -0.58 3.12
CA PRO A 217 -10.37 0.43 3.18
C PRO A 217 -11.69 -0.03 3.85
N ALA A 218 -12.32 0.87 4.62
CA ALA A 218 -13.50 0.66 5.49
C ALA A 218 -13.39 -0.37 6.62
N GLY A 219 -12.19 -0.53 7.16
CA GLY A 219 -11.98 -1.23 8.43
C GLY A 219 -11.88 -2.74 8.30
N ILE A 220 -11.71 -3.25 7.07
CA ILE A 220 -11.50 -4.67 6.83
C ILE A 220 -10.11 -5.03 7.34
N ALA A 221 -10.05 -5.66 8.51
CA ALA A 221 -8.83 -6.22 9.05
C ALA A 221 -8.44 -7.46 8.24
N LEU A 222 -7.59 -7.28 7.22
CA LEU A 222 -7.02 -8.38 6.44
C LEU A 222 -6.03 -9.17 7.32
N ILE A 223 -5.17 -8.42 8.02
CA ILE A 223 -4.29 -8.91 9.07
C ILE A 223 -4.47 -8.00 10.29
N PRO A 224 -5.30 -8.40 11.28
CA PRO A 224 -5.73 -7.52 12.37
C PRO A 224 -4.64 -6.90 13.23
N ASP A 225 -3.45 -7.50 13.25
CA ASP A 225 -2.33 -7.10 14.11
C ASP A 225 -1.21 -6.38 13.33
N ALA A 226 -1.37 -6.16 12.02
CA ALA A 226 -0.37 -5.48 11.21
C ALA A 226 -0.46 -3.95 11.40
N SER A 227 0.70 -3.33 11.56
CA SER A 227 0.90 -1.90 11.75
C SER A 227 1.92 -1.41 10.73
N ILE A 228 1.77 -0.16 10.28
CA ILE A 228 2.65 0.41 9.25
C ILE A 228 3.90 1.07 9.84
N ALA A 229 4.16 0.90 11.14
CA ALA A 229 5.25 1.56 11.84
C ALA A 229 5.82 0.69 12.99
N ASP A 230 5.72 -0.64 12.87
CA ASP A 230 6.17 -1.59 13.89
C ASP A 230 7.40 -2.42 13.48
N GLY A 231 7.94 -2.15 12.29
CA GLY A 231 9.14 -2.78 11.74
C GLY A 231 8.95 -4.24 11.38
N ALA A 232 7.73 -4.76 11.34
CA ALA A 232 7.45 -6.15 11.04
C ALA A 232 6.68 -6.34 9.73
N LEU A 233 6.97 -7.44 9.05
CA LEU A 233 6.22 -7.92 7.91
C LEU A 233 5.19 -8.95 8.37
N ASP A 234 3.94 -8.67 8.08
CA ASP A 234 2.84 -9.61 8.33
C ASP A 234 2.50 -10.40 7.06
N VAL A 235 2.34 -11.71 7.20
CA VAL A 235 2.13 -12.62 6.08
C VAL A 235 0.86 -13.44 6.25
N ALA A 236 -0.01 -13.42 5.24
CA ALA A 236 -1.23 -14.21 5.19
C ALA A 236 -1.16 -15.24 4.06
N VAL A 237 -1.22 -16.52 4.44
CA VAL A 237 -1.25 -17.65 3.50
C VAL A 237 -2.68 -18.15 3.37
N ILE A 238 -3.26 -18.04 2.17
CA ILE A 238 -4.66 -18.37 1.89
C ILE A 238 -4.75 -19.80 1.36
N GLN A 239 -5.37 -20.70 2.14
CA GLN A 239 -5.48 -22.14 1.89
C GLN A 239 -6.90 -22.70 2.16
N PRO A 240 -7.96 -22.19 1.53
CA PRO A 240 -9.29 -22.74 1.71
C PRO A 240 -9.39 -24.18 1.17
N THR A 241 -9.99 -25.07 1.96
CA THR A 241 -10.33 -26.44 1.55
C THR A 241 -11.81 -26.51 1.14
N GLY A 242 -12.08 -26.61 -0.17
CA GLY A 242 -13.42 -26.73 -0.74
C GLY A 242 -14.31 -25.49 -0.54
N ALA A 243 -15.59 -25.59 -0.91
CA ALA A 243 -16.56 -24.48 -0.84
C ALA A 243 -16.80 -23.95 0.59
N PHE A 244 -16.70 -24.83 1.60
CA PHE A 244 -16.81 -24.42 3.01
C PHE A 244 -15.58 -23.66 3.51
N GLY A 245 -14.39 -23.98 2.99
CA GLY A 245 -13.18 -23.19 3.25
C GLY A 245 -13.32 -21.76 2.76
N TRP A 246 -13.91 -21.58 1.58
CA TRP A 246 -14.25 -20.25 1.04
C TRP A 246 -15.27 -19.52 1.90
N LEU A 247 -16.35 -20.16 2.34
CA LEU A 247 -17.27 -19.54 3.30
C LEU A 247 -16.56 -19.10 4.59
N GLY A 248 -15.52 -19.82 5.02
CA GLY A 248 -14.65 -19.45 6.13
C GLY A 248 -13.83 -18.18 5.88
N VAL A 249 -13.21 -18.05 4.69
CA VAL A 249 -12.52 -16.82 4.25
C VAL A 249 -13.50 -15.66 4.20
N TRP A 250 -14.67 -15.88 3.59
CA TRP A 250 -15.71 -14.87 3.49
C TRP A 250 -16.18 -14.44 4.89
N ARG A 251 -16.62 -15.39 5.72
CA ARG A 251 -17.04 -15.06 7.08
C ARG A 251 -15.95 -14.30 7.83
N LYS A 252 -14.66 -14.62 7.70
CA LYS A 252 -13.60 -13.86 8.38
C LYS A 252 -13.51 -12.41 7.89
N ILE A 253 -13.50 -12.19 6.57
CA ILE A 253 -13.44 -10.86 5.94
C ILE A 253 -14.67 -9.99 6.28
N TRP A 254 -15.88 -10.56 6.29
CA TRP A 254 -17.13 -9.80 6.55
C TRP A 254 -17.57 -9.77 8.02
N TRP A 255 -17.23 -10.77 8.84
CA TRP A 255 -17.66 -10.86 10.25
C TRP A 255 -16.77 -10.05 11.19
N ASP A 256 -15.48 -9.88 10.88
CA ASP A 256 -14.63 -8.92 11.59
C ASP A 256 -15.00 -7.45 11.27
N ASN A 257 -15.87 -7.23 10.26
CA ASN A 257 -16.34 -5.92 9.80
C ASN A 257 -17.72 -5.47 10.29
N SER A 258 -18.44 -6.27 11.08
CA SER A 258 -19.82 -5.92 11.48
C SER A 258 -19.98 -5.94 13.00
N VAL A 259 -20.06 -4.73 13.62
CA VAL A 259 -20.76 -4.25 14.86
C VAL A 259 -20.82 -5.13 16.14
N LEU A 260 -20.45 -6.41 16.10
CA LEU A 260 -20.69 -7.45 17.10
C LEU A 260 -19.46 -7.81 17.93
N ARG A 261 -18.32 -7.12 17.78
CA ARG A 261 -17.22 -7.13 18.78
C ARG A 261 -17.71 -6.74 20.20
N ARG A 262 -18.92 -6.16 20.31
CA ARG A 262 -19.62 -5.87 21.58
C ARG A 262 -20.17 -7.09 22.33
N PHE A 263 -20.29 -8.27 21.72
CA PHE A 263 -20.90 -9.44 22.38
C PHE A 263 -19.87 -10.47 22.87
N ARG A 264 -20.01 -10.91 24.13
CA ARG A 264 -19.15 -11.88 24.83
C ARG A 264 -18.95 -13.21 24.08
N ALA A 265 -19.92 -13.62 23.26
CA ALA A 265 -19.86 -14.84 22.45
C ALA A 265 -18.83 -14.78 21.29
N GLY A 266 -18.52 -13.58 20.78
CA GLY A 266 -17.55 -13.39 19.68
C GLY A 266 -16.11 -13.70 20.10
N ARG A 267 -15.74 -13.41 21.36
CA ARG A 267 -14.41 -13.72 21.92
C ARG A 267 -14.13 -15.23 22.05
N LEU A 268 -15.18 -16.04 22.18
CA LEU A 268 -15.04 -17.51 22.30
C LEU A 268 -14.75 -18.19 20.95
N VAL A 269 -15.11 -17.57 19.82
CA VAL A 269 -14.91 -18.15 18.49
C VAL A 269 -13.53 -17.84 17.91
N LEU A 270 -12.90 -16.75 18.34
CA LEU A 270 -11.47 -16.44 18.12
C LEU A 270 -10.53 -17.57 18.61
N GLN A 271 -11.01 -18.42 19.52
CA GLN A 271 -10.22 -19.53 20.07
C GLN A 271 -10.24 -20.82 19.23
N ARG A 272 -10.98 -20.88 18.10
CA ARG A 272 -10.83 -22.02 17.17
C ARG A 272 -9.60 -21.85 16.28
N ARG A 273 -8.41 -21.91 16.91
CA ARG A 273 -7.15 -22.29 16.27
C ARG A 273 -7.21 -23.80 15.98
N GLY A 274 -7.93 -24.17 14.92
CA GLY A 274 -7.97 -25.54 14.40
C GLY A 274 -7.01 -25.72 13.23
N LYS A 275 -6.65 -26.97 12.93
CA LYS A 275 -5.81 -27.37 11.78
C LYS A 275 -6.43 -27.05 10.40
N ASP A 276 -7.69 -26.61 10.35
CA ASP A 276 -8.48 -26.35 9.13
C ASP A 276 -8.76 -24.86 8.88
N ALA A 277 -7.88 -23.96 9.32
CA ALA A 277 -8.04 -22.52 9.08
C ALA A 277 -7.76 -22.20 7.61
N SER A 278 -8.72 -21.59 6.90
CA SER A 278 -8.54 -21.19 5.49
C SER A 278 -7.49 -20.09 5.27
N VAL A 279 -7.04 -19.43 6.34
CA VAL A 279 -6.00 -18.38 6.30
C VAL A 279 -5.08 -18.58 7.50
N HIS A 280 -3.78 -18.73 7.21
CA HIS A 280 -2.72 -18.82 8.21
C HIS A 280 -1.95 -17.51 8.24
N TYR A 281 -1.70 -16.98 9.44
CA TYR A 281 -0.93 -15.75 9.63
C TYR A 281 0.44 -16.07 10.20
N PHE A 282 1.43 -15.34 9.70
CA PHE A 282 2.81 -15.35 10.15
C PHE A 282 3.27 -13.90 10.29
N ARG A 283 4.33 -13.68 11.06
CA ARG A 283 4.96 -12.38 11.24
C ARG A 283 6.47 -12.59 11.34
N GLY A 284 7.24 -11.73 10.68
CA GLY A 284 8.69 -11.79 10.61
C GLY A 284 9.29 -10.50 10.07
N LEU A 285 10.57 -10.51 9.72
CA LEU A 285 11.27 -9.39 9.07
C LEU A 285 11.40 -9.61 7.56
N VAL A 286 11.58 -10.86 7.16
CA VAL A 286 11.72 -11.28 5.77
C VAL A 286 10.83 -12.50 5.52
N ALA A 287 10.21 -12.56 4.36
CA ALA A 287 9.42 -13.69 3.94
C ALA A 287 9.67 -14.00 2.46
N GLU A 288 9.97 -15.26 2.16
CA GLU A 288 10.18 -15.74 0.79
C GLU A 288 9.07 -16.69 0.40
N ALA A 289 8.58 -16.57 -0.83
CA ALA A 289 7.71 -17.53 -1.48
C ALA A 289 8.23 -17.86 -2.87
N ALA A 290 8.23 -19.14 -3.22
CA ALA A 290 8.63 -19.65 -4.52
C ALA A 290 7.63 -20.69 -5.06
N ALA A 291 7.50 -20.72 -6.38
CA ALA A 291 6.68 -21.66 -7.12
C ALA A 291 7.47 -22.21 -8.31
N THR A 292 7.06 -23.39 -8.81
CA THR A 292 7.70 -23.99 -9.99
C THR A 292 7.26 -23.31 -11.28
N ASP A 293 5.98 -22.99 -11.38
CA ASP A 293 5.41 -22.27 -12.51
C ASP A 293 5.41 -20.76 -12.22
N PRO A 294 5.46 -19.89 -13.25
CA PRO A 294 5.24 -18.46 -13.06
C PRO A 294 3.86 -18.19 -12.48
N ILE A 295 3.80 -17.38 -11.42
CA ILE A 295 2.57 -17.03 -10.71
C ILE A 295 2.38 -15.51 -10.74
N PRO A 296 1.16 -15.00 -10.95
CA PRO A 296 0.86 -13.57 -10.90
C PRO A 296 1.32 -12.92 -9.59
N VAL A 297 1.88 -11.72 -9.71
CA VAL A 297 2.31 -10.86 -8.62
C VAL A 297 1.46 -9.58 -8.63
N GLU A 298 1.11 -9.09 -7.46
CA GLU A 298 0.54 -7.76 -7.26
C GLU A 298 1.38 -6.94 -6.27
N LEU A 299 1.43 -5.62 -6.48
CA LEU A 299 2.00 -4.65 -5.55
C LEU A 299 0.99 -3.50 -5.38
N ASP A 300 0.54 -3.23 -4.16
CA ASP A 300 -0.45 -2.19 -3.80
C ASP A 300 -1.69 -2.19 -4.70
N GLY A 301 -2.08 -3.38 -5.16
CA GLY A 301 -3.23 -3.62 -6.01
C GLY A 301 -3.05 -3.36 -7.50
N ASP A 302 -1.84 -3.04 -7.95
CA ASP A 302 -1.48 -3.11 -9.36
C ASP A 302 -0.88 -4.48 -9.71
N GLU A 303 -1.18 -4.97 -10.91
CA GLU A 303 -0.53 -6.13 -11.49
C GLU A 303 0.97 -5.86 -11.71
N PHE A 304 1.79 -6.85 -11.39
CA PHE A 304 3.25 -6.78 -11.52
C PHE A 304 3.85 -7.94 -12.32
N GLY A 305 3.08 -8.45 -13.28
CA GLY A 305 3.42 -9.60 -14.11
C GLY A 305 3.50 -10.90 -13.30
N GLU A 306 4.30 -11.86 -13.78
CA GLU A 306 4.45 -13.15 -13.13
C GLU A 306 5.88 -13.36 -12.59
N ALA A 307 5.99 -14.18 -11.55
CA ALA A 307 7.25 -14.52 -10.89
C ALA A 307 7.30 -15.98 -10.46
N VAL A 308 8.52 -16.52 -10.37
CA VAL A 308 8.78 -17.85 -9.80
C VAL A 308 9.24 -17.78 -8.35
N ARG A 309 9.73 -16.62 -7.91
CA ARG A 309 10.07 -16.33 -6.51
C ARG A 309 9.80 -14.87 -6.20
N MET A 310 9.32 -14.61 -4.99
CA MET A 310 9.22 -13.28 -4.41
C MET A 310 9.72 -13.31 -2.97
N THR A 311 10.65 -12.41 -2.65
CA THR A 311 11.16 -12.19 -1.30
C THR A 311 10.74 -10.81 -0.85
N CYS A 312 9.98 -10.73 0.24
CA CYS A 312 9.51 -9.49 0.82
C CYS A 312 10.21 -9.20 2.14
N ARG A 313 10.56 -7.93 2.37
CA ARG A 313 11.12 -7.42 3.64
C ARG A 313 10.50 -6.07 3.99
N VAL A 314 10.62 -5.67 5.24
CA VAL A 314 10.25 -4.32 5.69
C VAL A 314 11.51 -3.48 5.95
N ASP A 315 11.42 -2.20 5.62
CA ASP A 315 12.39 -1.15 5.93
C ASP A 315 11.74 -0.16 6.91
N GLU A 316 12.13 -0.28 8.18
CA GLU A 316 11.50 0.39 9.31
C GLU A 316 11.67 1.92 9.23
N GLY A 317 10.55 2.65 9.28
CA GLY A 317 10.54 4.11 9.28
C GLY A 317 11.17 4.75 8.03
N ALA A 318 11.31 4.00 6.93
CA ALA A 318 12.00 4.43 5.73
C ALA A 318 11.31 5.60 5.00
N LEU A 319 10.02 5.84 5.27
CA LEU A 319 9.25 6.92 4.65
C LEU A 319 8.70 7.89 5.69
N LEU A 320 9.14 9.13 5.62
CA LEU A 320 8.56 10.19 6.44
C LEU A 320 7.30 10.73 5.76
N VAL A 321 6.15 10.71 6.44
CA VAL A 321 4.87 11.20 5.91
C VAL A 321 4.44 12.47 6.62
N ALA A 322 4.03 13.48 5.86
CA ALA A 322 3.41 14.70 6.36
C ALA A 322 1.92 14.48 6.62
N LEU A 323 1.47 14.80 7.83
CA LEU A 323 0.11 14.55 8.30
C LEU A 323 -0.56 15.86 8.76
N PRO A 324 -1.90 15.97 8.70
CA PRO A 324 -2.60 17.09 9.33
C PRO A 324 -2.22 17.25 10.80
N ALA A 325 -2.19 18.49 11.30
CA ALA A 325 -1.82 18.74 12.68
C ALA A 325 -2.79 18.03 13.65
N GLY A 326 -2.25 17.26 14.60
CA GLY A 326 -3.06 16.50 15.56
C GLY A 326 -3.70 15.23 14.98
N HIS A 327 -3.30 14.81 13.78
CA HIS A 327 -3.74 13.55 13.18
C HIS A 327 -3.39 12.35 14.09
N PRO A 328 -4.32 11.42 14.35
CA PRO A 328 -4.09 10.30 15.24
C PRO A 328 -3.06 9.33 14.66
N VAL A 329 -1.97 9.13 15.40
CA VAL A 329 -0.87 8.22 15.04
C VAL A 329 -1.00 6.85 15.71
N GLN A 330 -1.83 6.70 16.74
CA GLN A 330 -1.98 5.42 17.48
C GLN A 330 -2.82 4.37 16.73
N SER A 331 -3.33 4.70 15.55
CA SER A 331 -4.12 3.83 14.66
C SER A 331 -3.37 3.44 13.38
N ILE A 332 -2.06 3.69 13.36
CA ILE A 332 -1.08 3.41 12.31
C ILE A 332 -0.31 2.15 12.70
#